data_AF-A0AAW9WPY2-F1
#
_entry.id   AF-A0AAW9WPY2-F1
#
_cell.length_a   1.000
_cell.length_b   1.000
_cell.length_c   1.000
_cell.angle_alpha   90.00
_cell.angle_beta   90.00
_cell.angle_gamma   90.00
#
_symmetry.space_group_name_H-M   'P 1'
#
loop_
_entity.id
_entity.type
_entity.pdbx_description
1 polymer ?
#
loop_
_entity_poly.entity_id
_entity_poly.type
_entity_poly.pdbx_seq_one_letter_code
_entity_poly.pdbx_strand_id
1 'polypeptide(L)'
;MTVLLFYVLPFIVVNSIIFILVTAAPKGDLTIGEADNFTTTTMELKIKSLFPIKAMTVTLDGNEVELTKTASKTYTAVLGSNGTVKVSLTAFNGMKNVFSEQVNILDDTPPDIKDSIIEDGVLSFRLEDTQSGINYDTIYAYDDDTPEILPLSIDRSTGIITFDMQKENLTICVKDQVGNEARVTITPKGENLNPEEAAALASQEAAQDSDAASGESKEDQTGLESAE
;
A
#
# COMPACT_ATOMS: atom_id res chain seq x y z
N MET A 1 -29.33 12.85 -63.05
CA MET A 1 -29.85 12.68 -61.67
C MET A 1 -30.15 11.21 -61.33
N THR A 2 -30.66 10.40 -62.27
CA THR A 2 -30.96 8.96 -62.07
C THR A 2 -29.74 8.09 -61.75
N VAL A 3 -28.62 8.27 -62.46
CA VAL A 3 -27.39 7.48 -62.20
C VAL A 3 -26.84 7.70 -60.78
N LEU A 4 -26.81 8.96 -60.34
CA LEU A 4 -26.35 9.33 -59.01
C LEU A 4 -27.26 8.73 -57.91
N LEU A 5 -28.58 8.85 -58.06
CA LEU A 5 -29.54 8.42 -57.05
C LEU A 5 -29.70 6.89 -56.97
N PHE A 6 -29.69 6.18 -58.11
CA PHE A 6 -30.02 4.74 -58.15
C PHE A 6 -28.81 3.81 -58.19
N TYR A 7 -27.60 4.31 -58.50
CA TYR A 7 -26.41 3.45 -58.59
C TYR A 7 -25.27 3.93 -57.69
N VAL A 8 -24.95 5.22 -57.75
CA VAL A 8 -23.84 5.77 -56.94
C VAL A 8 -24.23 5.81 -55.47
N LEU A 9 -25.41 6.30 -55.13
CA LEU A 9 -25.86 6.41 -53.74
C LEU A 9 -25.98 5.03 -53.05
N PRO A 10 -26.64 4.00 -53.63
CA PRO A 10 -26.70 2.68 -53.01
C PRO A 10 -25.33 2.02 -52.90
N PHE A 11 -24.45 2.21 -53.88
CA PHE A 11 -23.07 1.72 -53.81
C PHE A 11 -22.32 2.32 -52.62
N ILE A 12 -22.40 3.63 -52.43
CA ILE A 12 -21.77 4.30 -51.28
C ILE A 12 -22.38 3.82 -49.97
N VAL A 13 -23.72 3.71 -49.88
CA VAL A 13 -24.42 3.28 -48.66
C VAL A 13 -24.01 1.85 -48.28
N VAL A 14 -24.06 0.89 -49.20
CA VAL A 14 -23.71 -0.51 -48.92
C VAL A 14 -22.26 -0.63 -48.49
N ASN A 15 -21.33 0.01 -49.20
CA ASN A 15 -19.92 -0.01 -48.82
C ASN A 15 -19.67 0.69 -47.48
N SER A 16 -20.39 1.78 -47.18
CA SER A 16 -20.30 2.46 -45.88
C SER A 16 -20.79 1.57 -44.75
N ILE A 17 -21.88 0.82 -44.95
CA ILE A 17 -22.39 -0.14 -43.97
C ILE A 17 -21.35 -1.25 -43.73
N ILE A 18 -20.83 -1.87 -44.80
CA ILE A 18 -19.79 -2.91 -44.68
C ILE A 18 -18.56 -2.37 -43.96
N PHE A 19 -18.14 -1.15 -44.30
CA PHE A 19 -17.02 -0.49 -43.65
C PHE A 19 -17.26 -0.34 -42.15
N ILE A 20 -18.43 0.13 -41.71
CA ILE A 20 -18.77 0.23 -40.29
C ILE A 20 -18.82 -1.14 -39.63
N LEU A 21 -19.39 -2.17 -40.27
CA LEU A 21 -19.46 -3.54 -39.73
C LEU A 21 -18.05 -4.08 -39.42
N VAL A 22 -17.07 -3.81 -40.29
CA VAL A 22 -15.69 -4.31 -40.15
C VAL A 22 -14.84 -3.44 -39.24
N THR A 23 -15.04 -2.11 -39.24
CA THR A 23 -14.12 -1.17 -38.56
C THR A 23 -14.63 -0.63 -37.23
N ALA A 24 -15.88 -0.89 -36.85
CA ALA A 24 -16.40 -0.41 -35.57
C ALA A 24 -15.72 -1.10 -34.38
N ALA A 25 -14.91 -0.33 -33.65
CA ALA A 25 -14.28 -0.78 -32.42
C ALA A 25 -15.26 -0.74 -31.24
N PRO A 26 -15.10 -1.66 -30.25
CA PRO A 26 -15.88 -1.59 -29.03
C PRO A 26 -15.53 -0.33 -28.24
N LYS A 27 -16.54 0.22 -27.56
CA LYS A 27 -16.44 1.36 -26.64
C LYS A 27 -17.04 0.98 -25.29
N GLY A 28 -16.40 1.45 -24.24
CA GLY A 28 -16.91 1.40 -22.88
C GLY A 28 -16.42 2.63 -22.11
N ASP A 29 -17.14 2.97 -21.06
CA ASP A 29 -16.73 3.97 -20.09
C ASP A 29 -16.44 3.25 -18.78
N LEU A 30 -15.31 3.56 -18.18
CA LEU A 30 -14.93 3.10 -16.85
C LEU A 30 -15.04 4.28 -15.89
N THR A 31 -15.68 4.04 -14.75
CA THR A 31 -15.80 5.00 -13.66
C THR A 31 -15.40 4.32 -12.37
N ILE A 32 -14.56 4.96 -11.57
CA ILE A 32 -14.18 4.51 -10.24
C ILE A 32 -15.07 5.24 -9.24
N GLY A 33 -15.70 4.49 -8.33
CA GLY A 33 -16.50 5.05 -7.24
C GLY A 33 -15.63 5.68 -6.16
N GLU A 34 -16.26 6.18 -5.11
CA GLU A 34 -15.55 6.61 -3.91
C GLU A 34 -15.07 5.37 -3.11
N ALA A 35 -14.19 5.59 -2.13
CA ALA A 35 -13.79 4.54 -1.22
C ALA A 35 -14.89 4.34 -0.16
N ASP A 36 -15.32 3.10 0.06
CA ASP A 36 -16.41 2.81 1.01
C ASP A 36 -15.91 2.85 2.46
N ASN A 37 -14.68 2.36 2.69
CA ASN A 37 -14.07 2.18 4.00
C ASN A 37 -12.55 2.38 3.96
N PHE A 38 -12.06 3.16 2.99
CA PHE A 38 -10.63 3.35 2.68
C PHE A 38 -9.86 2.10 2.24
N THR A 39 -10.41 0.88 2.34
CA THR A 39 -9.77 -0.37 1.87
C THR A 39 -10.31 -0.89 0.55
N THR A 40 -11.55 -0.53 0.22
CA THR A 40 -12.19 -1.00 -1.00
C THR A 40 -12.91 0.12 -1.72
N THR A 41 -12.93 0.03 -3.04
CA THR A 41 -13.76 0.86 -3.91
C THR A 41 -14.45 0.00 -4.96
N THR A 42 -15.56 0.51 -5.50
CA THR A 42 -16.29 -0.14 -6.57
C THR A 42 -16.01 0.55 -7.90
N MET A 43 -15.56 -0.21 -8.90
CA MET A 43 -15.55 0.27 -10.27
C MET A 43 -16.84 -0.09 -11.01
N GLU A 44 -17.26 0.77 -11.93
CA GLU A 44 -18.35 0.52 -12.88
C GLU A 44 -17.81 0.63 -14.31
N LEU A 45 -18.08 -0.40 -15.12
CA LEU A 45 -17.79 -0.47 -16.54
C LEU A 45 -19.09 -0.51 -17.34
N LYS A 46 -19.34 0.52 -18.14
CA LYS A 46 -20.52 0.64 -19.00
C LYS A 46 -20.15 0.48 -20.47
N ILE A 47 -20.62 -0.59 -21.10
CA ILE A 47 -20.37 -0.88 -22.51
C ILE A 47 -21.30 -0.06 -23.41
N LYS A 48 -20.73 0.91 -24.14
CA LYS A 48 -21.42 1.74 -25.15
C LYS A 48 -21.26 1.25 -26.58
N SER A 49 -20.72 0.04 -26.76
CA SER A 49 -20.46 -0.57 -28.06
C SER A 49 -21.73 -0.79 -28.89
N LEU A 50 -21.65 -0.46 -30.18
CA LEU A 50 -22.68 -0.76 -31.18
C LEU A 50 -22.79 -2.27 -31.41
N PHE A 51 -21.66 -2.96 -31.50
CA PHE A 51 -21.60 -4.41 -31.68
C PHE A 51 -21.54 -5.15 -30.35
N PRO A 52 -22.03 -6.41 -30.29
CA PRO A 52 -21.83 -7.28 -29.14
C PRO A 52 -20.35 -7.51 -28.83
N ILE A 53 -20.03 -7.59 -27.54
CA ILE A 53 -18.70 -7.92 -27.05
C ILE A 53 -18.53 -9.44 -27.05
N LYS A 54 -17.47 -9.92 -27.69
CA LYS A 54 -17.10 -11.34 -27.74
C LYS A 54 -16.21 -11.74 -26.56
N ALA A 55 -15.29 -10.86 -26.17
CA ALA A 55 -14.40 -11.08 -25.03
C ALA A 55 -14.17 -9.76 -24.28
N MET A 56 -14.08 -9.86 -22.97
CA MET A 56 -13.83 -8.75 -22.05
C MET A 56 -12.91 -9.24 -20.95
N THR A 57 -11.82 -8.52 -20.74
CA THR A 57 -10.87 -8.77 -19.66
C THR A 57 -10.64 -7.47 -18.93
N VAL A 58 -10.66 -7.51 -17.60
CA VAL A 58 -10.35 -6.37 -16.74
C VAL A 58 -9.27 -6.82 -15.76
N THR A 59 -8.23 -6.00 -15.63
CA THR A 59 -7.11 -6.28 -14.74
C THR A 59 -6.79 -5.07 -13.88
N LEU A 60 -6.42 -5.29 -12.62
CA LEU A 60 -5.83 -4.29 -11.73
C LEU A 60 -4.34 -4.63 -11.57
N ASP A 61 -3.47 -3.74 -12.05
CA ASP A 61 -2.01 -3.95 -12.10
C ASP A 61 -1.58 -5.30 -12.70
N GLY A 62 -2.35 -5.77 -13.67
CA GLY A 62 -2.11 -7.02 -14.40
C GLY A 62 -2.79 -8.26 -13.80
N ASN A 63 -3.33 -8.18 -12.58
CA ASN A 63 -4.12 -9.26 -11.97
C ASN A 63 -5.56 -9.18 -12.46
N GLU A 64 -6.16 -10.30 -12.86
CA GLU A 64 -7.55 -10.32 -13.33
C GLU A 64 -8.53 -9.95 -12.21
N VAL A 65 -9.53 -9.15 -12.56
CA VAL A 65 -10.59 -8.69 -11.65
C VAL A 65 -11.90 -9.36 -12.05
N GLU A 66 -12.58 -9.95 -11.06
CA GLU A 66 -13.87 -10.60 -11.28
C GLU A 66 -14.99 -9.56 -11.47
N LEU A 67 -15.69 -9.65 -12.59
CA LEU A 67 -16.78 -8.75 -12.94
C LEU A 67 -18.15 -9.34 -12.59
N THR A 68 -18.97 -8.56 -11.91
CA THR A 68 -20.39 -8.85 -11.71
C THR A 68 -21.24 -8.02 -12.66
N LYS A 69 -22.13 -8.66 -13.42
CA LYS A 69 -23.07 -7.95 -14.28
C LYS A 69 -24.25 -7.43 -13.46
N THR A 70 -24.32 -6.12 -13.26
CA THR A 70 -25.37 -5.47 -12.46
C THR A 70 -26.56 -5.02 -13.30
N ALA A 71 -26.34 -4.65 -14.57
CA ALA A 71 -27.41 -4.23 -15.48
C ALA A 71 -27.10 -4.58 -16.94
N SER A 72 -28.01 -4.19 -17.85
CA SER A 72 -27.76 -4.34 -19.28
C SER A 72 -26.55 -3.51 -19.70
N LYS A 73 -25.50 -4.19 -20.19
CA LYS A 73 -24.22 -3.59 -20.60
C LYS A 73 -23.45 -2.88 -19.48
N THR A 74 -23.78 -3.11 -18.21
CA THR A 74 -23.06 -2.55 -17.06
C THR A 74 -22.51 -3.68 -16.18
N TYR A 75 -21.25 -3.53 -15.80
CA TYR A 75 -20.49 -4.48 -14.99
C TYR A 75 -19.83 -3.73 -13.84
N THR A 76 -19.72 -4.35 -12.68
CA THR A 76 -19.03 -3.79 -11.53
C THR A 76 -18.01 -4.77 -10.98
N ALA A 77 -17.02 -4.25 -10.28
CA ALA A 77 -16.11 -5.05 -9.48
C ALA A 77 -15.66 -4.27 -8.26
N VAL A 78 -15.37 -5.00 -7.19
CA VAL A 78 -14.75 -4.45 -5.99
C VAL A 78 -13.24 -4.52 -6.17
N LEU A 79 -12.56 -3.40 -5.97
CA LEU A 79 -11.12 -3.27 -6.01
C LEU A 79 -10.63 -3.08 -4.57
N GLY A 80 -9.64 -3.89 -4.18
CA GLY A 80 -9.05 -3.87 -2.83
C GLY A 80 -7.64 -3.30 -2.76
N SER A 81 -7.15 -2.70 -3.84
CA SER A 81 -5.84 -2.04 -3.86
C SER A 81 -5.83 -0.87 -4.85
N ASN A 82 -4.95 0.09 -4.60
CA ASN A 82 -4.61 1.12 -5.58
C ASN A 82 -3.92 0.46 -6.79
N GLY A 83 -3.90 1.17 -7.93
CA GLY A 83 -3.27 0.68 -9.14
C GLY A 83 -3.90 1.18 -10.44
N THR A 84 -3.54 0.54 -11.54
CA THR A 84 -4.11 0.82 -12.87
C THR A 84 -5.13 -0.25 -13.25
N VAL A 85 -6.39 0.15 -13.38
CA VAL A 85 -7.43 -0.70 -13.95
C VAL A 85 -7.34 -0.62 -15.45
N LYS A 86 -7.10 -1.75 -16.11
CA LYS A 86 -7.04 -1.87 -17.57
C LYS A 86 -8.17 -2.73 -18.08
N VAL A 87 -8.94 -2.19 -19.02
CA VAL A 87 -10.07 -2.86 -19.66
C VAL A 87 -9.70 -3.18 -21.09
N SER A 88 -9.84 -4.45 -21.49
CA SER A 88 -9.63 -4.92 -22.86
C SER A 88 -10.94 -5.49 -23.40
N LEU A 89 -11.50 -4.83 -24.41
CA LEU A 89 -12.74 -5.24 -25.07
C LEU A 89 -12.43 -5.75 -26.48
N THR A 90 -13.01 -6.90 -26.83
CA THR A 90 -13.00 -7.44 -28.19
C THR A 90 -14.43 -7.58 -28.69
N ALA A 91 -14.77 -6.88 -29.76
CA ALA A 91 -16.08 -6.98 -30.41
C ALA A 91 -16.17 -8.23 -31.30
N PHE A 92 -17.40 -8.61 -31.67
CA PHE A 92 -17.64 -9.80 -32.51
C PHE A 92 -17.01 -9.71 -33.92
N ASN A 93 -16.84 -8.49 -34.46
CA ASN A 93 -16.13 -8.23 -35.71
C ASN A 93 -14.59 -8.35 -35.58
N GLY A 94 -14.06 -8.70 -34.40
CA GLY A 94 -12.64 -8.87 -34.13
C GLY A 94 -11.90 -7.59 -33.75
N MET A 95 -12.57 -6.42 -33.84
CA MET A 95 -11.98 -5.15 -33.43
C MET A 95 -11.76 -5.12 -31.91
N LYS A 96 -10.65 -4.53 -31.49
CA LYS A 96 -10.25 -4.43 -30.10
C LYS A 96 -10.16 -2.97 -29.67
N ASN A 97 -10.44 -2.72 -28.40
CA ASN A 97 -10.17 -1.44 -27.76
C ASN A 97 -9.69 -1.71 -26.33
N VAL A 98 -8.69 -0.94 -25.90
CA VAL A 98 -8.08 -1.03 -24.59
C VAL A 98 -8.00 0.36 -24.00
N PHE A 99 -8.44 0.51 -22.77
CA PHE A 99 -8.40 1.76 -22.02
C PHE A 99 -8.15 1.47 -20.55
N SER A 100 -7.67 2.48 -19.83
CA SER A 100 -7.29 2.33 -18.43
C SER A 100 -7.66 3.57 -17.62
N GLU A 101 -7.91 3.36 -16.34
CA GLU A 101 -8.10 4.41 -15.33
C GLU A 101 -7.22 4.10 -14.12
N GLN A 102 -6.80 5.14 -13.41
CA GLN A 102 -5.99 5.03 -12.20
C GLN A 102 -6.87 5.04 -10.96
N VAL A 103 -6.54 4.18 -9.99
CA VAL A 103 -7.17 4.10 -8.67
C VAL A 103 -6.12 4.45 -7.64
N ASN A 104 -6.36 5.50 -6.86
CA ASN A 104 -5.45 6.02 -5.83
C ASN A 104 -6.22 6.59 -4.61
N ILE A 105 -7.38 6.00 -4.34
CA ILE A 105 -8.34 6.48 -3.32
C ILE A 105 -8.37 5.61 -2.08
N LEU A 106 -7.63 4.49 -2.09
CA LEU A 106 -7.52 3.59 -0.96
C LEU A 106 -6.31 3.98 -0.11
N ASP A 107 -6.42 3.73 1.19
CA ASP A 107 -5.35 4.00 2.13
C ASP A 107 -4.39 2.82 2.19
N ASP A 108 -3.18 3.05 1.71
CA ASP A 108 -2.08 2.10 1.70
C ASP A 108 -0.85 2.63 2.47
N THR A 109 -1.00 3.74 3.18
CA THR A 109 0.10 4.42 3.86
C THR A 109 -0.02 4.23 5.37
N PRO A 110 1.05 3.80 6.07
CA PRO A 110 1.02 3.67 7.52
C PRO A 110 0.99 5.06 8.21
N PRO A 111 0.53 5.12 9.48
CA PRO A 111 0.62 6.35 10.28
C PRO A 111 2.05 6.87 10.41
N ASP A 112 2.16 8.18 10.56
CA ASP A 112 3.43 8.86 10.81
C ASP A 112 3.62 9.19 12.29
N ILE A 113 4.85 9.04 12.78
CA ILE A 113 5.31 9.54 14.09
C ILE A 113 6.09 10.85 13.88
N LYS A 114 5.65 11.92 14.54
CA LYS A 114 6.24 13.27 14.48
C LYS A 114 6.57 13.78 15.88
N ASP A 115 7.44 14.79 15.94
CA ASP A 115 7.71 15.57 17.16
C ASP A 115 8.10 14.72 18.38
N SER A 116 8.93 13.67 18.18
CA SER A 116 9.45 12.83 19.26
C SER A 116 10.36 13.65 20.19
N ILE A 117 10.01 13.71 21.48
CA ILE A 117 10.72 14.44 22.52
C ILE A 117 10.84 13.53 23.75
N ILE A 118 12.01 13.53 24.39
CA ILE A 118 12.26 12.78 25.64
C ILE A 118 12.54 13.80 26.75
N GLU A 119 11.68 13.83 27.76
CA GLU A 119 11.81 14.72 28.92
C GLU A 119 11.60 13.92 30.21
N ASP A 120 12.52 14.05 31.18
CA ASP A 120 12.45 13.37 32.48
C ASP A 120 12.23 11.84 32.42
N GLY A 121 12.76 11.19 31.37
CA GLY A 121 12.59 9.75 31.14
C GLY A 121 11.23 9.36 30.55
N VAL A 122 10.44 10.34 30.09
CA VAL A 122 9.17 10.11 29.39
C VAL A 122 9.33 10.51 27.94
N LEU A 123 9.10 9.56 27.05
CA LEU A 123 8.98 9.80 25.62
C LEU A 123 7.59 10.35 25.31
N SER A 124 7.51 11.46 24.58
CA SER A 124 6.29 12.03 24.02
C SER A 124 6.44 12.18 22.52
N PHE A 125 5.44 11.78 21.74
CA PHE A 125 5.41 11.98 20.29
C PHE A 125 3.97 12.21 19.80
N ARG A 126 3.83 12.79 18.62
CA ARG A 126 2.53 12.97 17.95
C ARG A 126 2.36 11.95 16.84
N LEU A 127 1.20 11.31 16.79
CA LEU A 127 0.79 10.48 15.67
C LEU A 127 -0.05 11.30 14.69
N GLU A 128 0.24 11.13 13.40
CA GLU A 128 -0.54 11.74 12.32
C GLU A 128 -0.88 10.67 11.27
N ASP A 129 -2.12 10.70 10.80
CA ASP A 129 -2.52 9.98 9.60
C ASP A 129 -3.44 10.87 8.75
N THR A 130 -3.28 10.80 7.43
CA THR A 130 -3.94 11.73 6.50
C THR A 130 -5.17 11.15 5.81
N GLN A 131 -5.44 9.86 5.95
CA GLN A 131 -6.53 9.18 5.23
C GLN A 131 -7.49 8.45 6.19
N SER A 132 -7.17 7.24 6.65
CA SER A 132 -8.09 6.42 7.45
C SER A 132 -8.13 6.80 8.93
N GLY A 133 -7.14 7.55 9.41
CA GLY A 133 -6.95 7.93 10.79
C GLY A 133 -6.26 6.84 11.61
N ILE A 134 -5.87 7.19 12.83
CA ILE A 134 -5.12 6.30 13.73
C ILE A 134 -6.06 5.39 14.51
N ASN A 135 -5.69 4.12 14.67
CA ASN A 135 -6.32 3.21 15.61
C ASN A 135 -5.56 3.18 16.94
N TYR A 136 -5.94 4.08 17.85
CA TYR A 136 -5.30 4.26 19.15
C TYR A 136 -5.32 3.00 20.04
N ASP A 137 -6.25 2.07 19.81
CA ASP A 137 -6.36 0.85 20.61
C ASP A 137 -5.30 -0.20 20.22
N THR A 138 -4.56 0.04 19.12
CA THR A 138 -3.48 -0.82 18.63
C THR A 138 -2.09 -0.33 19.01
N ILE A 139 -1.99 0.79 19.75
CA ILE A 139 -0.71 1.38 20.11
C ILE A 139 -0.07 0.58 21.25
N TYR A 140 1.13 0.10 21.00
CA TYR A 140 1.99 -0.50 22.02
C TYR A 140 3.45 -0.25 21.67
N ALA A 141 4.31 -0.50 22.63
CA ALA A 141 5.75 -0.50 22.42
C ALA A 141 6.34 -1.83 22.91
N TYR A 142 7.57 -2.10 22.51
CA TYR A 142 8.37 -3.17 23.11
C TYR A 142 9.85 -2.75 23.14
N ASP A 143 10.56 -3.28 24.11
CA ASP A 143 12.02 -3.23 24.21
C ASP A 143 12.58 -4.67 24.22
N ASP A 144 13.88 -4.83 24.45
CA ASP A 144 14.52 -6.14 24.43
C ASP A 144 14.07 -7.05 25.58
N ASP A 145 13.64 -6.46 26.70
CA ASP A 145 13.27 -7.17 27.92
C ASP A 145 11.75 -7.39 28.05
N THR A 146 10.94 -6.51 27.44
CA THR A 146 9.51 -6.38 27.64
C THR A 146 8.77 -6.38 26.29
N PRO A 147 8.05 -7.48 25.97
CA PRO A 147 7.45 -7.66 24.65
C PRO A 147 6.20 -6.82 24.39
N GLU A 148 5.58 -6.25 25.43
CA GLU A 148 4.41 -5.40 25.30
C GLU A 148 4.37 -4.38 26.44
N ILE A 149 4.57 -3.12 26.07
CA ILE A 149 4.53 -1.95 26.94
C ILE A 149 3.35 -1.10 26.47
N LEU A 150 2.47 -0.74 27.40
CA LEU A 150 1.33 0.12 27.11
C LEU A 150 1.71 1.60 27.30
N PRO A 151 1.09 2.52 26.53
CA PRO A 151 1.33 3.94 26.70
C PRO A 151 0.88 4.42 28.08
N LEU A 152 1.64 5.35 28.66
CA LEU A 152 1.29 6.03 29.91
C LEU A 152 0.05 6.92 29.75
N SER A 153 -0.06 7.58 28.59
CA SER A 153 -1.21 8.42 28.26
C SER A 153 -1.42 8.48 26.75
N ILE A 154 -2.69 8.63 26.37
CA ILE A 154 -3.14 8.80 25.00
C ILE A 154 -4.09 10.01 24.98
N ASP A 155 -3.65 11.11 24.38
CA ASP A 155 -4.52 12.25 24.09
C ASP A 155 -5.00 12.19 22.64
N ARG A 156 -6.22 11.69 22.45
CA ARG A 156 -6.85 11.55 21.13
C ARG A 156 -7.19 12.90 20.48
N SER A 157 -7.22 13.99 21.25
CA SER A 157 -7.56 15.32 20.72
C SER A 157 -6.36 16.01 20.08
N THR A 158 -5.16 15.79 20.64
CA THR A 158 -3.90 16.35 20.15
C THR A 158 -3.07 15.34 19.34
N GLY A 159 -3.39 14.05 19.45
CA GLY A 159 -2.62 12.95 18.85
C GLY A 159 -1.33 12.63 19.61
N ILE A 160 -1.15 13.21 20.81
CA ILE A 160 0.07 13.04 21.62
C ILE A 160 -0.04 11.76 22.44
N ILE A 161 1.02 10.95 22.37
CA ILE A 161 1.17 9.69 23.09
C ILE A 161 2.43 9.78 23.94
N THR A 162 2.39 9.19 25.13
CA THR A 162 3.53 9.16 26.02
C THR A 162 3.88 7.74 26.49
N PHE A 163 5.17 7.43 26.56
CA PHE A 163 5.70 6.17 27.08
C PHE A 163 6.78 6.42 28.13
N ASP A 164 6.93 5.49 29.09
CA ASP A 164 8.11 5.47 29.95
C ASP A 164 9.31 5.03 29.10
N MET A 165 10.37 5.84 29.09
CA MET A 165 11.55 5.63 28.28
C MET A 165 12.79 5.96 29.10
N GLN A 166 13.32 4.95 29.78
CA GLN A 166 14.44 5.14 30.69
C GLN A 166 15.77 5.28 29.93
N LYS A 167 16.41 4.16 29.57
CA LYS A 167 17.72 4.14 28.89
C LYS A 167 17.83 3.09 27.79
N GLU A 168 16.71 2.54 27.37
CA GLU A 168 16.66 1.48 26.36
C GLU A 168 16.02 1.99 25.08
N ASN A 169 16.31 1.29 24.00
CA ASN A 169 15.69 1.55 22.71
C ASN A 169 14.25 1.05 22.77
N LEU A 170 13.30 1.92 22.46
CA LEU A 170 11.88 1.58 22.53
C LEU A 170 11.31 1.52 21.13
N THR A 171 10.78 0.36 20.72
CA THR A 171 10.13 0.21 19.41
C THR A 171 8.64 0.43 19.54
N ILE A 172 8.14 1.50 18.93
CA ILE A 172 6.72 1.85 18.88
C ILE A 172 6.06 1.16 17.70
N CYS A 173 4.93 0.51 17.97
CA CYS A 173 4.05 -0.08 16.97
C CYS A 173 2.68 0.58 17.03
N VAL A 174 2.16 0.99 15.87
CA VAL A 174 0.82 1.58 15.75
C VAL A 174 0.21 1.22 14.41
N LYS A 175 -1.11 1.02 14.40
CA LYS A 175 -1.88 0.83 13.17
C LYS A 175 -2.84 1.99 12.92
N ASP A 176 -3.12 2.23 11.66
CA ASP A 176 -4.27 3.04 11.26
C ASP A 176 -5.59 2.24 11.40
N GLN A 177 -6.70 2.83 10.96
CA GLN A 177 -8.02 2.20 10.99
C GLN A 177 -8.19 1.06 9.97
N VAL A 178 -7.31 0.98 8.97
CA VAL A 178 -7.36 -0.05 7.91
C VAL A 178 -6.34 -1.17 8.07
N GLY A 179 -5.45 -1.06 9.06
CA GLY A 179 -4.45 -2.05 9.43
C GLY A 179 -3.04 -1.79 8.89
N ASN A 180 -2.76 -0.67 8.22
CA ASN A 180 -1.39 -0.31 7.86
C ASN A 180 -0.60 -0.01 9.15
N GLU A 181 0.58 -0.61 9.29
CA GLU A 181 1.34 -0.60 10.53
C GLU A 181 2.62 0.22 10.39
N ALA A 182 2.84 1.15 11.31
CA ALA A 182 4.10 1.86 11.48
C ALA A 182 4.91 1.22 12.60
N ARG A 183 6.22 1.07 12.36
CA ARG A 183 7.20 0.60 13.34
C ARG A 183 8.39 1.54 13.36
N VAL A 184 8.65 2.15 14.51
CA VAL A 184 9.76 3.09 14.68
C VAL A 184 10.45 2.80 16.00
N THR A 185 11.77 2.61 15.95
CA THR A 185 12.59 2.46 17.15
C THR A 185 13.13 3.82 17.55
N ILE A 186 12.85 4.25 18.77
CA ILE A 186 13.34 5.50 19.31
C ILE A 186 14.47 5.18 20.28
N THR A 187 15.63 5.80 20.06
CA THR A 187 16.78 5.63 20.96
C THR A 187 16.71 6.63 22.11
N PRO A 188 17.39 6.37 23.25
CA PRO A 188 17.46 7.32 24.37
C PRO A 188 18.07 8.69 23.99
N LYS A 189 18.72 8.79 22.83
CA LYS A 189 19.24 10.05 22.27
C LYS A 189 18.17 10.87 21.52
N GLY A 190 16.93 10.37 21.43
CA GLY A 190 15.83 10.99 20.70
C GLY A 190 15.88 10.76 19.19
N GLU A 191 16.66 9.77 18.73
CA GLU A 191 16.76 9.44 17.30
C GLU A 191 15.69 8.41 16.93
N ASN A 192 14.91 8.71 15.88
CA ASN A 192 13.94 7.79 15.30
C ASN A 192 14.64 6.95 14.22
N LEU A 193 14.76 5.65 14.45
CA LEU A 193 15.31 4.68 13.52
C LEU A 193 14.19 3.93 12.83
N ASN A 194 14.31 3.77 11.52
CA ASN A 194 13.47 2.83 10.80
C ASN A 194 13.88 1.38 11.14
N PRO A 195 13.07 0.36 10.77
CA PRO A 195 13.37 -1.03 11.13
C PRO A 195 14.72 -1.55 10.61
N GLU A 196 15.20 -1.06 9.46
CA GLU A 196 16.49 -1.48 8.87
C GLU A 196 17.67 -0.87 9.64
N GLU A 197 17.57 0.41 10.01
CA GLU A 197 18.56 1.12 10.82
C GLU A 197 18.64 0.55 12.23
N ALA A 198 17.50 0.25 12.85
CA ALA A 198 17.43 -0.38 14.16
C ALA A 198 18.12 -1.76 14.16
N ALA A 199 17.86 -2.59 13.14
CA ALA A 199 18.50 -3.90 13.00
C ALA A 199 20.02 -3.79 12.78
N ALA A 200 20.48 -2.79 12.02
CA ALA A 200 21.89 -2.53 11.78
C ALA A 200 22.62 -2.07 13.06
N LEU A 201 21.96 -1.25 13.89
CA LEU A 201 22.51 -0.79 15.17
C LEU A 201 22.64 -1.95 16.17
N ALA A 202 21.59 -2.76 16.33
CA ALA A 202 21.60 -3.93 17.20
C ALA A 202 22.70 -4.94 16.82
N SER A 203 22.94 -5.12 15.52
CA SER A 203 24.01 -6.00 15.01
C SER A 203 25.41 -5.48 15.34
N GLN A 204 25.62 -4.15 15.37
CA GLN A 204 26.90 -3.54 15.73
C GLN A 204 27.18 -3.64 17.23
N GLU A 205 26.16 -3.43 18.07
CA GLU A 205 26.29 -3.55 19.53
C GLU A 205 26.60 -4.99 19.95
N ALA A 206 25.94 -5.98 19.34
CA ALA A 206 26.23 -7.40 19.59
C ALA A 206 27.67 -7.81 19.21
N ALA A 207 28.23 -7.21 18.15
CA ALA A 207 29.62 -7.45 17.75
C ALA A 207 30.62 -6.83 18.73
N GLN A 208 30.32 -5.64 19.27
CA GLN A 208 31.17 -4.95 20.24
C GLN A 208 31.19 -5.64 21.62
N ASP A 209 30.05 -6.18 22.07
CA ASP A 209 29.97 -6.93 23.33
C ASP A 209 30.72 -8.27 23.26
N SER A 210 30.77 -8.89 22.07
CA SER A 210 31.53 -10.12 21.85
C SER A 210 33.06 -9.94 21.90
N ASP A 211 33.56 -8.76 21.53
CA ASP A 211 35.00 -8.44 21.62
C ASP A 211 35.43 -8.11 23.06
N ALA A 212 34.55 -7.48 23.87
CA ALA A 212 34.84 -7.14 25.27
C ALA A 212 34.97 -8.38 26.18
N ALA A 213 34.22 -9.46 25.90
CA ALA A 213 34.29 -10.70 26.66
C ALA A 213 35.58 -11.53 26.43
N SER A 214 36.41 -11.17 25.44
CA SER A 214 37.63 -11.91 25.09
C SER A 214 38.92 -11.36 25.73
N GLY A 215 38.83 -10.26 26.49
CA GLY A 215 39.98 -9.50 27.00
C GLY A 215 40.51 -9.85 28.40
N GLU A 216 39.81 -10.66 29.20
CA GLU A 216 40.15 -10.80 30.63
C GLU A 216 40.50 -12.25 31.01
N SER A 217 41.65 -12.75 30.56
CA SER A 217 42.31 -13.95 31.10
C SER A 217 43.77 -14.02 30.64
N LYS A 218 44.67 -13.24 31.24
CA LYS A 218 46.10 -13.56 31.32
C LYS A 218 46.81 -12.59 32.26
N GLU A 219 47.01 -13.03 33.49
CA GLU A 219 48.22 -12.77 34.28
C GLU A 219 48.11 -13.56 35.59
N ASP A 220 48.76 -14.72 35.65
CA ASP A 220 49.73 -15.02 36.71
C ASP A 220 50.30 -16.43 36.51
N GLN A 221 51.56 -16.53 36.08
CA GLN A 221 52.44 -17.64 36.43
C GLN A 221 53.87 -17.08 36.49
N THR A 222 54.21 -16.53 37.65
CA THR A 222 55.60 -16.36 38.09
C THR A 222 56.31 -17.72 38.13
N GLY A 223 57.50 -17.76 37.56
CA GLY A 223 58.30 -18.97 37.42
C GLY A 223 58.81 -19.56 38.73
N LEU A 224 59.22 -20.82 38.64
CA LEU A 224 60.25 -21.37 39.49
C LEU A 224 61.23 -22.20 38.66
N GLU A 225 62.46 -21.76 38.74
CA GLU A 225 63.68 -22.31 38.17
C GLU A 225 64.19 -23.50 39.01
N SER A 226 65.07 -24.31 38.40
CA SER A 226 66.11 -25.15 39.00
C SER A 226 65.80 -26.60 39.41
N ALA A 227 66.52 -27.47 38.71
CA ALA A 227 67.55 -28.39 39.21
C ALA A 227 67.24 -29.89 39.35
N GLU A 228 68.15 -30.63 38.71
CA GLU A 228 68.52 -32.06 38.76
C GLU A 228 67.67 -33.10 38.02
#